data_AF-A0A6A2EMK3-F1
#
_entry.id   AF-A0A6A2EMK3-F1
#
_cell.length_a   1.000
_cell.length_b   1.000
_cell.length_c   1.000
_cell.angle_alpha   90.00
_cell.angle_beta   90.00
_cell.angle_gamma   90.00
#
_symmetry.space_group_name_H-M   'P 1'
#
loop_
_entity.id
_entity.type
_entity.pdbx_description
1 polymer ?
#
loop_
_entity_poly.entity_id
_entity_poly.type
_entity_poly.pdbx_seq_one_letter_code
_entity_poly.pdbx_strand_id
1 'polypeptide(L)'
;MEGSAKGSTSLQIFIRMNTILISRDESLKFESENDRESRSKLRGHHLICLNFFRGEGYSEDFIRNIYEVLTKKKVEIVSGPDEVCAKCPYLKDEKCASHEYTDETILVQDKKALGLLGFVPGEIVDWKMIAAIVPDILEEWKAQFCEGCGYREVCFNK
;
A
#
# COMPACT_ATOMS: atom_id res chain seq x y z
N MET A 1 74.42 13.25 21.32
CA MET A 1 73.22 13.51 20.48
C MET A 1 73.04 12.28 19.62
N GLU A 2 72.35 11.28 20.15
CA GLU A 2 72.03 10.04 19.45
C GLU A 2 70.59 9.67 19.83
N GLY A 3 69.81 9.20 18.86
CA GLY A 3 68.42 8.87 19.09
C GLY A 3 67.72 8.41 17.82
N SER A 4 68.20 7.29 17.29
CA SER A 4 67.58 6.48 16.23
C SER A 4 66.19 6.01 16.64
N ALA A 5 65.22 6.02 15.72
CA ALA A 5 64.30 4.89 15.49
C ALA A 5 63.42 5.14 14.26
N LYS A 6 63.35 4.12 13.41
CA LYS A 6 62.60 4.03 12.15
C LYS A 6 61.16 3.60 12.41
N GLY A 7 60.28 3.94 11.47
CA GLY A 7 59.24 3.00 11.01
C GLY A 7 57.83 3.56 10.82
N SER A 8 57.12 2.90 9.91
CA SER A 8 55.68 2.93 9.64
C SER A 8 55.13 4.04 8.72
N THR A 9 54.17 3.80 7.82
CA THR A 9 53.56 2.59 7.21
C THR A 9 52.48 3.07 6.22
N SER A 10 52.18 2.22 5.24
CA SER A 10 51.23 2.35 4.14
C SER A 10 49.80 2.86 4.43
N LEU A 11 49.33 3.61 3.42
CA LEU A 11 48.03 3.62 2.73
C LEU A 11 46.70 3.56 3.51
N GLN A 12 45.85 4.54 3.17
CA GLN A 12 44.55 4.89 3.72
C GLN A 12 43.43 3.89 3.41
N ILE A 13 42.56 3.65 4.40
CA ILE A 13 41.14 3.34 4.21
C ILE A 13 40.37 4.17 5.26
N PHE A 14 39.69 5.23 4.82
CA PHE A 14 38.83 6.06 5.68
C PHE A 14 37.39 5.53 5.61
N ILE A 15 36.99 4.74 6.59
CA ILE A 15 35.57 4.54 6.94
C ILE A 15 35.23 5.64 7.93
N ARG A 16 34.52 6.68 7.49
CA ARG A 16 34.00 7.70 8.40
C ARG A 16 32.67 7.24 8.99
N MET A 17 32.76 6.71 10.20
CA MET A 17 31.70 6.81 11.21
C MET A 17 31.27 8.28 11.32
N ASN A 18 29.97 8.55 11.32
CA ASN A 18 29.46 9.84 11.77
C ASN A 18 28.41 9.59 12.86
N THR A 19 28.87 9.79 14.10
CA THR A 19 28.06 9.92 15.30
C THR A 19 27.30 11.24 15.24
N ILE A 20 25.99 11.22 15.41
CA ILE A 20 25.20 12.43 15.73
C ILE A 20 24.51 12.18 17.07
N LEU A 21 24.97 12.93 18.08
CA LEU A 21 24.29 13.13 19.36
C LEU A 21 23.31 14.29 19.21
N ILE A 22 22.00 14.06 19.23
CA ILE A 22 21.00 15.11 19.51
C ILE A 22 19.89 14.53 20.39
N SER A 23 19.55 15.33 21.40
CA SER A 23 18.67 15.14 22.54
C SER A 23 17.16 15.21 22.23
N ARG A 24 16.39 14.40 22.99
CA ARG A 24 14.99 14.52 23.47
C ARG A 24 13.93 15.18 22.55
N ASP A 25 12.93 14.34 22.28
CA ASP A 25 11.56 14.58 21.81
C ASP A 25 11.31 14.63 20.28
N GLU A 26 10.20 13.97 19.91
CA GLU A 26 9.58 13.82 18.59
C GLU A 26 10.13 12.77 17.60
N SER A 27 9.49 11.60 17.70
CA SER A 27 9.40 10.47 16.77
C SER A 27 9.45 10.79 15.27
N LEU A 28 10.64 10.79 14.67
CA LEU A 28 10.83 10.46 13.26
C LEU A 28 11.21 8.98 13.17
N LYS A 29 10.23 8.15 12.78
CA LYS A 29 10.43 6.72 12.56
C LYS A 29 11.43 6.50 11.42
N PHE A 30 12.65 6.09 11.76
CA PHE A 30 13.56 5.48 10.81
C PHE A 30 13.06 4.05 10.55
N GLU A 31 12.04 3.91 9.69
CA GLU A 31 11.64 2.59 9.19
C GLU A 31 12.76 2.04 8.31
N SER A 32 13.21 0.82 8.59
CA SER A 32 14.26 0.17 7.78
C SER A 32 13.76 -0.02 6.35
N GLU A 33 14.65 -0.06 5.36
CA GLU A 33 14.28 -0.33 3.95
C GLU A 33 13.49 -1.65 3.82
N ASN A 34 13.80 -2.63 4.67
CA ASN A 34 13.10 -3.90 4.76
C ASN A 34 11.66 -3.77 5.28
N ASP A 35 11.35 -2.77 6.11
CA ASP A 35 9.98 -2.49 6.59
C ASP A 35 9.12 -1.81 5.51
N ARG A 36 9.73 -1.03 4.61
CA ARG A 36 9.03 -0.37 3.50
C ARG A 36 8.66 -1.34 2.38
N GLU A 37 9.42 -2.42 2.23
CA GLU A 37 9.16 -3.46 1.24
C GLU A 37 8.05 -4.43 1.70
N SER A 38 7.73 -4.43 3.00
CA SER A 38 6.71 -5.31 3.61
C SER A 38 5.29 -4.70 3.64
N ARG A 39 5.05 -3.56 2.98
CA ARG A 39 3.73 -2.89 2.93
C ARG A 39 3.21 -2.79 1.51
N SER A 40 1.90 -2.96 1.34
CA SER A 40 1.24 -2.73 0.05
C SER A 40 0.77 -1.29 -0.04
N LYS A 41 0.75 -0.74 -1.25
CA LYS A 41 0.06 0.52 -1.54
C LYS A 41 -1.34 0.21 -2.05
N LEU A 42 -2.35 0.77 -1.39
CA LEU A 42 -3.73 0.58 -1.78
C LEU A 42 -4.52 1.90 -1.80
N ARG A 43 -5.38 2.04 -2.80
CA ARG A 43 -6.35 3.13 -2.91
C ARG A 43 -7.63 2.82 -2.15
N GLY A 44 -8.41 3.86 -1.86
CA GLY A 44 -9.55 3.81 -0.94
C GLY A 44 -10.50 2.63 -1.15
N HIS A 45 -11.03 2.44 -2.36
CA HIS A 45 -12.03 1.39 -2.57
C HIS A 45 -11.44 -0.03 -2.47
N HIS A 46 -10.17 -0.24 -2.82
CA HIS A 46 -9.50 -1.52 -2.66
C HIS A 46 -9.31 -1.93 -1.19
N LEU A 47 -9.24 -0.96 -0.27
CA LEU A 47 -9.25 -1.24 1.18
C LEU A 47 -10.53 -1.99 1.59
N ILE A 48 -11.66 -1.74 0.91
CA ILE A 48 -12.93 -2.43 1.19
C ILE A 48 -13.07 -3.66 0.31
N CYS A 49 -13.02 -3.49 -1.02
CA CYS A 49 -13.37 -4.54 -1.98
C CYS A 49 -12.51 -5.80 -1.85
N LEU A 50 -11.21 -5.68 -1.52
CA LEU A 50 -10.33 -6.83 -1.41
C LEU A 50 -10.64 -7.74 -0.20
N ASN A 51 -11.44 -7.31 0.77
CA ASN A 51 -11.94 -8.19 1.84
C ASN A 51 -12.91 -9.27 1.33
N PHE A 52 -13.43 -9.10 0.12
CA PHE A 52 -14.37 -10.02 -0.53
C PHE A 52 -13.74 -10.73 -1.75
N PHE A 53 -12.44 -10.56 -1.97
CA PHE A 53 -11.73 -11.21 -3.06
C PHE A 53 -11.65 -12.72 -2.83
N ARG A 54 -12.07 -13.51 -3.82
CA ARG A 54 -12.10 -14.98 -3.75
C ARG A 54 -11.13 -15.68 -4.71
N GLY A 55 -10.34 -14.93 -5.48
CA GLY A 55 -9.49 -15.52 -6.53
C GLY A 55 -10.24 -15.85 -7.82
N GLU A 56 -11.37 -15.19 -8.08
CA GLU A 56 -12.25 -15.45 -9.23
C GLU A 56 -12.63 -14.14 -9.96
N GLY A 57 -13.03 -14.24 -11.23
CA GLY A 57 -13.54 -13.11 -12.02
C GLY A 57 -12.47 -12.27 -12.74
N TYR A 58 -11.19 -12.63 -12.63
CA TYR A 58 -10.08 -11.91 -13.27
C TYR A 58 -9.13 -12.88 -13.99
N SER A 59 -8.18 -12.33 -14.77
CA SER A 59 -7.09 -13.14 -15.34
C SER A 59 -6.19 -13.70 -14.25
N GLU A 60 -5.54 -14.84 -14.52
CA GLU A 60 -4.66 -15.51 -13.56
C GLU A 60 -3.52 -14.60 -13.08
N ASP A 61 -2.94 -13.79 -13.97
CA ASP A 61 -1.88 -12.85 -13.63
C ASP A 61 -2.36 -11.74 -12.68
N PHE A 62 -3.60 -11.27 -12.87
CA PHE A 62 -4.19 -10.27 -11.98
C PHE A 62 -4.52 -10.86 -10.61
N ILE A 63 -5.04 -12.09 -10.58
CA ILE A 63 -5.30 -12.83 -9.34
C ILE A 63 -4.01 -13.03 -8.54
N ARG A 64 -2.92 -13.44 -9.20
CA ARG A 64 -1.61 -13.62 -8.56
C ARG A 64 -1.09 -12.33 -7.94
N ASN A 65 -1.21 -11.22 -8.66
CA ASN A 65 -0.83 -9.89 -8.17
C ASN A 65 -1.63 -9.49 -6.92
N ILE A 66 -2.95 -9.71 -6.91
CA ILE A 66 -3.77 -9.43 -5.72
C ILE A 66 -3.33 -10.28 -4.53
N TYR A 67 -3.06 -11.58 -4.73
CA TYR A 67 -2.55 -12.42 -3.64
C TYR A 67 -1.22 -11.89 -3.08
N GLU A 68 -0.28 -11.51 -3.94
CA GLU A 68 0.99 -10.91 -3.53
C GLU A 68 0.79 -9.64 -2.70
N VAL A 69 -0.11 -8.75 -3.14
CA VAL A 69 -0.49 -7.52 -2.41
C VAL A 69 -1.08 -7.84 -1.02
N LEU A 70 -1.93 -8.86 -0.93
CA LEU A 70 -2.59 -9.28 0.32
C LEU A 70 -1.69 -10.06 1.29
N THR A 71 -0.50 -10.52 0.85
CA THR A 71 0.47 -11.14 1.78
C THR A 71 1.07 -10.13 2.77
N LYS A 72 1.01 -8.84 2.44
CA LYS A 72 1.60 -7.75 3.22
C LYS A 72 0.66 -7.34 4.36
N LYS A 73 1.20 -7.21 5.57
CA LYS A 73 0.40 -6.87 6.77
C LYS A 73 0.05 -5.40 6.86
N LYS A 74 0.98 -4.54 6.44
CA LYS A 74 0.81 -3.08 6.46
C LYS A 74 0.34 -2.59 5.10
N VAL A 75 -0.47 -1.55 5.11
CA VAL A 75 -0.96 -0.86 3.92
C VAL A 75 -0.60 0.62 4.02
N GLU A 76 0.06 1.14 3.00
CA GLU A 76 0.14 2.57 2.72
C GLU A 76 -1.06 2.98 1.88
N ILE A 77 -1.80 3.98 2.36
CA ILE A 77 -2.97 4.48 1.65
C ILE A 77 -2.49 5.49 0.61
N VAL A 78 -2.82 5.25 -0.65
CA VAL A 78 -2.42 6.13 -1.76
C VAL A 78 -3.61 6.73 -2.49
N SER A 79 -3.37 7.86 -3.13
CA SER A 79 -4.31 8.47 -4.07
C SER A 79 -4.02 7.96 -5.49
N GLY A 80 -5.07 7.62 -6.24
CA GLY A 80 -4.93 7.16 -7.63
C GLY A 80 -4.68 5.66 -7.75
N PRO A 81 -4.18 5.18 -8.92
CA PRO A 81 -3.84 3.78 -9.13
C PRO A 81 -2.86 3.25 -8.08
N ASP A 82 -2.99 1.97 -7.75
CA ASP A 82 -2.22 1.33 -6.68
C ASP A 82 -1.55 0.02 -7.14
N GLU A 83 -1.01 -0.76 -6.20
CA GLU A 83 -0.31 -2.01 -6.55
C GLU A 83 -1.22 -3.06 -7.21
N VAL A 84 -2.53 -3.05 -6.93
CA VAL A 84 -3.48 -3.91 -7.65
C VAL A 84 -3.61 -3.43 -9.09
N CYS A 85 -3.70 -2.11 -9.31
CA CYS A 85 -3.80 -1.53 -10.64
C CYS A 85 -2.57 -1.80 -11.53
N ALA A 86 -1.39 -2.07 -10.96
CA ALA A 86 -0.14 -2.29 -11.71
C ALA A 86 -0.20 -3.44 -12.73
N LYS A 87 -1.14 -4.39 -12.55
CA LYS A 87 -1.40 -5.48 -13.49
C LYS A 87 -2.77 -5.38 -14.19
N CYS A 88 -3.48 -4.26 -14.01
CA CYS A 88 -4.77 -4.05 -14.64
C CYS A 88 -4.59 -3.82 -16.16
N PRO A 89 -5.24 -4.61 -17.03
CA PRO A 89 -5.13 -4.43 -18.48
C PRO A 89 -5.75 -3.11 -18.98
N TYR A 90 -6.58 -2.47 -18.15
CA TYR A 90 -7.26 -1.22 -18.48
C TYR A 90 -6.55 0.01 -17.93
N LEU A 91 -5.44 -0.13 -17.19
CA LEU A 91 -4.67 1.02 -16.72
C LEU A 91 -3.86 1.62 -17.88
N LYS A 92 -4.15 2.87 -18.24
CA LYS A 92 -3.43 3.64 -19.27
C LYS A 92 -3.21 5.07 -18.77
N ASP A 93 -1.99 5.57 -18.87
CA ASP A 93 -1.61 6.92 -18.43
C ASP A 93 -2.10 7.26 -17.01
N GLU A 94 -1.92 6.32 -16.07
CA GLU A 94 -2.37 6.42 -14.68
C GLU A 94 -3.90 6.56 -14.50
N LYS A 95 -4.69 6.16 -15.51
CA LYS A 95 -6.16 6.23 -15.47
C LYS A 95 -6.80 4.93 -15.94
N CYS A 96 -8.01 4.68 -15.47
CA CYS A 96 -8.81 3.57 -15.96
C CYS A 96 -9.38 3.90 -17.35
N ALA A 97 -9.08 3.05 -18.34
CA ALA A 97 -9.61 3.11 -19.69
C ALA A 97 -10.64 2.00 -19.97
N SER A 98 -11.26 1.43 -18.93
CA SER A 98 -12.31 0.42 -19.08
C SER A 98 -13.62 1.03 -19.60
N HIS A 99 -14.47 0.19 -20.19
CA HIS A 99 -15.81 0.63 -20.60
C HIS A 99 -16.84 0.59 -19.46
N GLU A 100 -16.54 -0.12 -18.38
CA GLU A 100 -17.46 -0.33 -17.25
C GLU A 100 -17.30 0.73 -16.16
N TYR A 101 -16.07 1.19 -15.94
CA TYR A 101 -15.71 2.17 -14.91
C TYR A 101 -14.94 3.33 -15.53
N THR A 102 -15.31 4.55 -15.11
CA THR A 102 -14.58 5.78 -15.44
C THR A 102 -13.67 6.18 -14.28
N ASP A 103 -12.58 6.88 -14.57
CA ASP A 103 -11.66 7.37 -13.53
C ASP A 103 -12.40 8.24 -12.49
N GLU A 104 -13.34 9.08 -12.94
CA GLU A 104 -14.19 9.89 -12.07
C GLU A 104 -15.02 9.04 -11.09
N THR A 105 -15.65 7.97 -11.59
CA THR A 105 -16.43 7.07 -10.73
C THR A 105 -15.57 6.33 -9.72
N ILE A 106 -14.33 5.98 -10.08
CA ILE A 106 -13.41 5.30 -9.16
C ILE A 106 -12.90 6.29 -8.10
N LEU A 107 -12.62 7.54 -8.47
CA LEU A 107 -12.23 8.58 -7.51
C LEU A 107 -13.35 8.88 -6.50
N VAL A 108 -14.62 8.84 -6.92
CA VAL A 108 -15.77 8.95 -6.01
C VAL A 108 -15.81 7.78 -5.02
N GLN A 109 -15.60 6.55 -5.51
CA GLN A 109 -15.53 5.35 -4.67
C GLN A 109 -14.40 5.44 -3.65
N ASP A 110 -13.19 5.86 -4.06
CA ASP A 110 -12.06 6.04 -3.15
C ASP A 110 -12.36 7.03 -2.04
N LYS A 111 -12.87 8.22 -2.40
CA LYS A 111 -13.18 9.25 -1.42
C LYS A 111 -14.23 8.77 -0.42
N LYS A 112 -15.24 8.04 -0.88
CA LYS A 112 -16.28 7.50 -0.01
C LYS A 112 -15.74 6.40 0.89
N ALA A 113 -14.93 5.49 0.37
CA ALA A 113 -14.29 4.43 1.15
C ALA A 113 -13.42 5.00 2.26
N LEU A 114 -12.57 5.99 1.95
CA LEU A 114 -11.73 6.67 2.94
C LEU A 114 -12.55 7.40 4.00
N GLY A 115 -13.65 8.06 3.59
CA GLY A 115 -14.57 8.72 4.53
C GLY A 115 -15.28 7.75 5.48
N LEU A 116 -15.65 6.56 5.00
CA LEU A 116 -16.28 5.51 5.82
C LEU A 116 -15.27 4.84 6.77
N LEU A 117 -14.06 4.57 6.28
CA LEU A 117 -13.00 3.95 7.06
C LEU A 117 -12.32 4.92 8.04
N GLY A 118 -12.44 6.22 7.81
CA GLY A 118 -11.82 7.26 8.64
C GLY A 118 -10.32 7.43 8.42
N PHE A 119 -9.83 7.16 7.20
CA PHE A 119 -8.41 7.28 6.85
C PHE A 119 -8.16 8.37 5.80
N VAL A 120 -6.91 8.84 5.71
CA VAL A 120 -6.45 9.74 4.65
C VAL A 120 -5.22 9.18 3.90
N PRO A 121 -4.99 9.59 2.64
CA PRO A 121 -3.79 9.20 1.90
C PRO A 121 -2.50 9.61 2.62
N GLY A 122 -1.49 8.75 2.56
CA GLY A 122 -0.22 8.88 3.26
C GLY A 122 -0.17 8.16 4.62
N GLU A 123 -1.33 7.76 5.16
CA GLU A 123 -1.36 6.92 6.36
C GLU A 123 -0.85 5.50 6.09
N ILE A 124 -0.26 4.90 7.13
CA ILE A 124 0.14 3.49 7.13
C ILE A 124 -0.64 2.77 8.22
N VAL A 125 -1.45 1.80 7.83
CA VAL A 125 -2.34 1.05 8.72
C VAL A 125 -2.09 -0.45 8.61
N ASP A 126 -2.51 -1.21 9.61
CA ASP A 126 -2.49 -2.67 9.56
C ASP A 126 -3.76 -3.17 8.85
N TRP A 127 -3.63 -4.16 7.95
CA TRP A 127 -4.76 -4.74 7.22
C TRP A 127 -5.88 -5.19 8.17
N LYS A 128 -5.51 -5.70 9.35
CA LYS A 128 -6.47 -6.12 10.38
C LYS A 128 -7.38 -5.00 10.88
N MET A 129 -6.88 -3.76 10.92
CA MET A 129 -7.70 -2.60 11.33
C MET A 129 -8.76 -2.31 10.29
N ILE A 130 -8.40 -2.34 9.01
CA ILE A 130 -9.34 -2.18 7.89
C ILE A 130 -10.40 -3.28 7.96
N ALA A 131 -9.98 -4.55 8.03
CA ALA A 131 -10.87 -5.70 8.07
C ALA A 131 -11.82 -5.69 9.28
N ALA A 132 -11.43 -5.06 10.40
CA ALA A 132 -12.29 -4.90 11.58
C ALA A 132 -13.37 -3.84 11.41
N ILE A 133 -13.13 -2.79 10.62
CA ILE A 133 -14.09 -1.69 10.36
C ILE A 133 -15.08 -2.07 9.26
N VAL A 134 -14.64 -2.84 8.26
CA VAL A 134 -15.45 -3.19 7.07
C VAL A 134 -16.85 -3.74 7.39
N PRO A 135 -17.07 -4.64 8.37
CA PRO A 135 -18.41 -5.13 8.70
C PRO A 135 -19.41 -4.03 9.06
N ASP A 136 -18.96 -2.98 9.75
CA ASP A 136 -19.83 -1.90 10.24
C ASP A 136 -20.26 -0.95 9.12
N ILE A 137 -19.46 -0.82 8.07
CA ILE A 137 -19.72 0.08 6.93
C ILE A 137 -20.28 -0.66 5.70
N LEU A 138 -20.35 -2.00 5.75
CA LEU A 138 -20.59 -2.83 4.58
C LEU A 138 -21.94 -2.57 3.92
N GLU A 139 -23.00 -2.42 4.70
CA GLU A 139 -24.35 -2.23 4.15
C GLU A 139 -24.47 -0.87 3.44
N GLU A 140 -23.84 0.18 3.97
CA GLU A 140 -23.78 1.48 3.31
C GLU A 140 -22.94 1.41 2.02
N TRP A 141 -21.80 0.71 2.05
CA TRP A 141 -20.95 0.51 0.87
C TRP A 141 -21.70 -0.24 -0.24
N LYS A 142 -22.40 -1.32 0.10
CA LYS A 142 -23.17 -2.13 -0.85
C LYS A 142 -24.26 -1.33 -1.53
N ALA A 143 -25.02 -0.55 -0.76
CA ALA A 143 -26.12 0.25 -1.26
C ALA A 143 -25.66 1.30 -2.30
N GLN A 144 -24.42 1.76 -2.22
CA GLN A 144 -23.90 2.79 -3.11
C GLN A 144 -23.16 2.24 -4.33
N PHE A 145 -22.39 1.17 -4.17
CA PHE A 145 -21.43 0.77 -5.20
C PHE A 145 -21.52 -0.69 -5.65
N CYS A 146 -22.28 -1.55 -4.96
CA CYS A 146 -22.33 -2.97 -5.32
C CYS A 146 -23.50 -3.32 -6.23
N GLU A 147 -24.57 -2.53 -6.34
CA GLU A 147 -25.76 -2.89 -7.14
C GLU A 147 -25.45 -3.11 -8.62
N GLY A 148 -24.65 -2.23 -9.23
CA GLY A 148 -24.22 -2.33 -10.64
C GLY A 148 -22.80 -2.89 -10.83
N CYS A 149 -22.19 -3.46 -9.79
CA CYS A 149 -20.81 -3.93 -9.86
C CYS A 149 -20.73 -5.28 -10.59
N GLY A 150 -19.85 -5.40 -11.60
CA GLY A 150 -19.64 -6.64 -12.35
C GLY A 150 -19.16 -7.82 -11.48
N TYR A 151 -18.58 -7.54 -10.31
CA TYR A 151 -18.08 -8.53 -9.36
C TYR A 151 -19.04 -8.88 -8.24
N ARG A 152 -20.25 -8.29 -8.22
CA ARG A 152 -21.22 -8.45 -7.13
C ARG A 152 -21.50 -9.92 -6.80
N GLU A 153 -21.73 -10.74 -7.83
CA GLU A 153 -22.04 -12.16 -7.66
C GLU A 153 -20.83 -12.92 -7.08
N VAL A 154 -19.61 -12.64 -7.53
CA VAL A 154 -18.40 -13.28 -6.98
C VAL A 154 -18.19 -12.90 -5.52
N CYS A 155 -18.45 -11.64 -5.15
CA CYS A 155 -18.26 -11.17 -3.78
C CYS A 155 -19.28 -11.79 -2.81
N PHE A 156 -20.56 -11.87 -3.19
CA PHE A 156 -21.65 -12.14 -2.25
C PHE A 156 -22.42 -13.44 -2.49
N ASN A 157 -22.23 -14.10 -3.63
CA ASN A 157 -22.88 -15.38 -3.86
C ASN A 157 -22.15 -16.49 -3.07
N LYS A 158 -22.91 -17.48 -2.60
CA LYS A 158 -22.43 -18.57 -1.73
C LYS A 158 -22.42 -19.88 -2.49
#